data_AF-A0A9D7KMQ9-F1
#
_entry.id   AF-A0A9D7KMQ9-F1
#
_cell.length_a   1.000
_cell.length_b   1.000
_cell.length_c   1.000
_cell.angle_alpha   90.00
_cell.angle_beta   90.00
_cell.angle_gamma   90.00
#
_symmetry.space_group_name_H-M   'P 1'
#
loop_
_entity.id
_entity.type
_entity.pdbx_description
1 polymer ?
#
loop_
_entity_poly.entity_id
_entity_poly.type
_entity_poly.pdbx_seq_one_letter_code
_entity_poly.pdbx_strand_id
1 'polypeptide(L)'
;MRHTTNGGLSFSQINLPPGLDNCASLDIISDSFIVIGASKIVEIPPYFHEYAPYMAFSTDKGNNWNVQDFSGTYLRGIPYDLCFLDENTAISILSTGTGVIYTTDRGVNWSGGLPPARSYKYNDMKILDNRVYVAGEGSVFLVSGTNIVDPWISV
;
A
#
# COMPACT_ATOMS: atom_id res chain seq x y z
N MET A 1 3.75 15.46 -5.08
CA MET A 1 3.86 14.53 -6.23
C MET A 1 4.17 15.32 -7.49
N ARG A 2 4.90 14.75 -8.47
CA ARG A 2 5.15 15.36 -9.77
C ARG A 2 4.53 14.50 -10.87
N HIS A 3 3.88 15.12 -11.84
CA HIS A 3 3.19 14.45 -12.94
C HIS A 3 3.72 14.97 -14.27
N THR A 4 3.84 14.08 -15.26
CA THR A 4 4.32 14.42 -16.60
C THR A 4 3.41 13.81 -17.65
N THR A 5 3.19 14.55 -18.74
CA THR A 5 2.41 14.09 -19.91
C THR A 5 3.28 13.96 -21.17
N ASN A 6 4.60 14.17 -21.04
CA ASN A 6 5.53 14.27 -22.16
C ASN A 6 6.79 13.44 -21.95
N GLY A 7 6.66 12.29 -21.28
CA GLY A 7 7.79 11.38 -21.06
C GLY A 7 8.86 11.95 -20.13
N GLY A 8 8.51 12.86 -19.23
CA GLY A 8 9.43 13.43 -18.24
C GLY A 8 10.19 14.67 -18.70
N LEU A 9 9.86 15.28 -19.84
CA LEU A 9 10.48 16.54 -20.29
C LEU A 9 10.03 17.74 -19.42
N SER A 10 8.80 17.72 -18.92
CA SER A 10 8.32 18.68 -17.92
C SER A 10 7.39 18.04 -16.90
N PHE A 11 7.23 18.71 -15.77
CA PHE A 11 6.44 18.22 -14.64
C PHE A 11 5.50 19.30 -14.10
N SER A 12 4.25 18.91 -13.83
CA SER A 12 3.34 19.68 -12.98
C SER A 12 3.39 19.15 -11.54
N GLN A 13 3.17 20.04 -10.58
CA GLN A 13 3.07 19.64 -9.17
C GLN A 13 1.62 19.29 -8.85
N ILE A 14 1.44 18.14 -8.21
CA ILE A 14 0.18 17.72 -7.61
C ILE A 14 0.35 17.75 -6.09
N ASN A 15 -0.58 18.42 -5.42
CA ASN A 15 -0.60 18.56 -3.97
C ASN A 15 -0.87 17.19 -3.35
N LEU A 16 -0.04 16.81 -2.38
CA LEU A 16 -0.28 15.61 -1.59
C LEU A 16 -1.37 15.90 -0.56
N PRO A 17 -2.14 14.88 -0.14
CA PRO A 17 -3.08 15.04 0.95
C PRO A 17 -2.34 15.41 2.24
N PRO A 18 -2.96 16.22 3.13
CA PRO A 18 -2.33 16.64 4.38
C PRO A 18 -1.93 15.44 5.25
N GLY A 19 -0.75 15.49 5.87
CA GLY A 19 -0.27 14.44 6.78
C GLY A 19 0.26 13.17 6.10
N LEU A 20 0.32 13.17 4.76
CA LEU A 20 0.97 12.13 3.97
C LEU A 20 2.48 12.43 3.86
N ASP A 21 3.16 12.35 5.00
CA ASP A 21 4.61 12.48 5.11
C ASP A 21 5.27 11.13 4.83
N ASN A 22 6.50 11.13 4.28
CA ASN A 22 7.25 9.91 3.93
C ASN A 22 6.51 8.96 2.95
N CYS A 23 6.17 9.46 1.75
CA CYS A 23 5.70 8.60 0.66
C CYS A 23 6.72 7.52 0.35
N ALA A 24 6.31 6.25 0.39
CA ALA A 24 7.17 5.10 0.17
C ALA A 24 6.83 4.35 -1.12
N SER A 25 5.56 4.37 -1.54
CA SER A 25 5.11 3.69 -2.76
C SER A 25 3.96 4.43 -3.42
N LEU A 26 3.85 4.33 -4.74
CA LEU A 26 2.78 4.91 -5.53
C LEU A 26 2.50 4.02 -6.73
N ASP A 27 1.24 3.93 -7.12
CA ASP A 27 0.83 3.36 -8.40
C ASP A 27 -0.25 4.21 -9.08
N ILE A 28 -0.35 4.06 -10.40
CA ILE A 28 -1.29 4.77 -11.27
C ILE A 28 -1.78 3.82 -12.36
N ILE A 29 -3.09 3.54 -12.39
CA ILE A 29 -3.71 2.72 -13.44
C ILE A 29 -4.33 3.56 -14.56
N SER A 30 -4.59 4.84 -14.29
CA SER A 30 -4.96 5.84 -15.29
C SER A 30 -4.70 7.24 -14.74
N ASP A 31 -4.79 8.28 -15.56
CA ASP A 31 -4.72 9.68 -15.11
C ASP A 31 -5.58 9.97 -13.88
N SER A 32 -6.75 9.35 -13.77
CA SER A 32 -7.73 9.61 -12.71
C SER A 32 -7.46 8.81 -11.45
N PHE A 33 -6.92 7.59 -11.58
CA PHE A 33 -6.82 6.63 -10.48
C PHE A 33 -5.37 6.54 -10.00
N ILE A 34 -5.12 7.14 -8.84
CA ILE A 34 -3.79 7.22 -8.21
C ILE A 34 -3.90 6.67 -6.80
N VAL A 35 -2.95 5.84 -6.39
CA VAL A 35 -2.86 5.35 -5.02
C VAL A 35 -1.47 5.62 -4.47
N ILE A 36 -1.40 6.08 -3.23
CA ILE A 36 -0.15 6.42 -2.55
C ILE A 36 -0.11 5.73 -1.19
N GLY A 37 1.02 5.08 -0.93
CA GLY A 37 1.37 4.52 0.37
C GLY A 37 2.47 5.35 1.00
N ALA A 38 2.25 5.75 2.23
CA ALA A 38 3.19 6.49 3.06
C ALA A 38 3.21 5.92 4.48
N SER A 39 4.04 6.49 5.35
CA SER A 39 4.13 6.04 6.73
C SER A 39 4.21 7.18 7.72
N LYS A 40 3.48 7.06 8.83
CA LYS A 40 3.65 7.91 10.00
C LYS A 40 4.51 7.25 11.06
N ILE A 41 5.29 8.06 11.75
CA ILE A 41 6.05 7.64 12.93
C ILE A 41 5.07 7.54 14.09
N VAL A 42 5.06 6.38 14.76
CA VAL A 42 4.32 6.13 16.00
C VAL A 42 5.35 5.99 17.12
N GLU A 43 5.32 6.93 18.06
CA GLU A 43 6.16 6.88 19.25
C GLU A 43 5.66 5.80 20.21
N ILE A 44 6.54 4.88 20.59
CA ILE A 44 6.25 3.86 21.58
C ILE A 44 7.19 4.08 22.78
N PRO A 45 6.64 4.63 23.88
CA PRO A 45 7.45 4.95 25.04
C PRO A 45 8.19 3.72 25.60
N PRO A 46 9.41 3.88 26.13
CA PRO A 46 10.11 5.15 26.31
C PRO A 46 11.08 5.57 25.19
N TYR A 47 11.51 4.68 24.29
CA TYR A 47 12.65 4.99 23.39
C TYR A 47 12.59 4.38 21.99
N PHE A 48 11.47 3.80 21.57
CA PHE A 48 11.37 3.22 20.23
C PHE A 48 10.22 3.84 19.46
N HIS A 49 10.40 3.94 18.15
CA HIS A 49 9.35 4.33 17.24
C HIS A 49 9.10 3.18 16.28
N GLU A 50 7.87 3.11 15.79
CA GLU A 50 7.49 2.23 14.71
C GLU A 50 6.87 3.06 13.59
N TYR A 51 6.70 2.43 12.43
CA TYR A 51 5.97 3.01 11.31
C TYR A 51 4.56 2.45 11.27
N ALA A 52 3.58 3.31 11.02
CA ALA A 52 2.22 2.90 10.72
C ALA A 52 1.85 3.32 9.29
N PRO A 53 1.09 2.50 8.54
CA PRO A 53 0.65 2.84 7.20
C PRO A 53 -0.19 4.13 7.17
N TYR A 54 -0.02 4.89 6.09
CA TYR A 54 -0.85 6.02 5.75
C TYR A 54 -1.17 5.94 4.27
N MET A 55 -2.43 5.65 3.95
CA MET A 55 -2.86 5.34 2.58
C MET A 55 -3.67 6.49 2.02
N ALA A 56 -3.48 6.81 0.75
CA ALA A 56 -4.34 7.72 0.01
C ALA A 56 -4.72 7.16 -1.34
N PHE A 57 -5.97 7.42 -1.74
CA PHE A 57 -6.52 7.03 -3.02
C PHE A 57 -7.21 8.22 -3.66
N SER A 58 -6.95 8.50 -4.93
CA SER A 58 -7.63 9.53 -5.71
C SER A 58 -8.30 8.92 -6.93
N THR A 59 -9.47 9.44 -7.28
CA THR A 59 -10.25 9.09 -8.47
C THR A 59 -10.36 10.28 -9.45
N ASP A 60 -9.63 11.36 -9.21
CA ASP A 60 -9.78 12.63 -9.91
C ASP A 60 -8.44 13.34 -10.17
N LYS A 61 -7.41 12.55 -10.52
CA LYS A 61 -6.05 13.04 -10.86
C LYS A 61 -5.29 13.67 -9.69
N GLY A 62 -5.63 13.27 -8.46
CA GLY A 62 -5.02 13.80 -7.24
C GLY A 62 -5.56 15.16 -6.81
N ASN A 63 -6.74 15.56 -7.29
CA ASN A 63 -7.40 16.78 -6.83
C ASN A 63 -8.04 16.57 -5.44
N ASN A 64 -8.65 15.40 -5.21
CA ASN A 64 -9.17 14.94 -3.93
C ASN A 64 -8.61 13.55 -3.59
N TRP A 65 -8.58 13.25 -2.29
CA TRP A 65 -7.99 12.02 -1.76
C TRP A 65 -8.88 11.41 -0.67
N ASN A 66 -9.20 10.13 -0.80
CA ASN A 66 -9.67 9.30 0.31
C ASN A 66 -8.45 8.83 1.09
N VAL A 67 -8.38 9.17 2.37
CA VAL A 67 -7.18 8.98 3.18
C VAL A 67 -7.49 8.13 4.40
N GLN A 68 -6.62 7.17 4.68
CA GLN A 68 -6.70 6.33 5.88
C GLN A 68 -5.39 6.38 6.66
N ASP A 69 -5.50 6.83 7.91
CA ASP A 69 -4.40 6.87 8.89
C ASP A 69 -4.47 5.66 9.82
N PHE A 70 -3.41 4.84 9.86
CA PHE A 70 -3.32 3.68 10.75
C PHE A 70 -2.48 3.93 12.01
N SER A 71 -1.98 5.15 12.24
CA SER A 71 -1.15 5.50 13.41
C SER A 71 -1.85 5.24 14.76
N GLY A 72 -3.18 5.32 14.81
CA GLY A 72 -3.99 4.99 15.99
C GLY A 72 -4.37 3.51 16.13
N THR A 73 -3.92 2.63 15.22
CA THR A 73 -4.28 1.20 15.21
C THR A 73 -3.13 0.33 15.71
N TYR A 74 -3.27 -1.01 15.64
CA TYR A 74 -2.16 -1.96 15.87
C TYR A 74 -1.37 -2.28 14.60
N LEU A 75 -1.81 -1.81 13.42
CA LEU A 75 -1.16 -2.11 12.15
C LEU A 75 0.16 -1.35 12.04
N ARG A 76 1.23 -2.06 11.68
CA ARG A 76 2.59 -1.53 11.60
C ARG A 76 3.24 -1.91 10.29
N GLY A 77 4.16 -1.06 9.85
CA GLY A 77 4.93 -1.20 8.63
C GLY A 77 4.79 -0.01 7.69
N ILE A 78 5.65 0.00 6.69
CA ILE A 78 5.70 1.00 5.64
C ILE A 78 5.12 0.35 4.37
N PRO A 79 4.05 0.91 3.76
CA PRO A 79 3.53 0.44 2.48
C PRO A 79 4.65 0.37 1.43
N TYR A 80 4.81 -0.81 0.86
CA TYR A 80 5.81 -1.11 -0.16
C TYR A 80 5.16 -1.88 -1.31
N ASP A 81 5.75 -1.72 -2.50
CA ASP A 81 5.29 -2.35 -3.75
C ASP A 81 3.76 -2.26 -3.97
N LEU A 82 3.20 -1.08 -3.71
CA LEU A 82 1.78 -0.79 -3.89
C LEU A 82 1.40 -0.94 -5.36
N CYS A 83 0.30 -1.64 -5.63
CA CYS A 83 -0.21 -1.84 -6.99
C CYS A 83 -1.74 -1.79 -7.06
N PHE A 84 -2.25 -1.29 -8.17
CA PHE A 84 -3.63 -1.48 -8.60
C PHE A 84 -3.86 -2.89 -9.16
N LEU A 85 -4.98 -3.50 -8.80
CA LEU A 85 -5.51 -4.67 -9.50
C LEU A 85 -6.57 -4.27 -10.53
N ASP A 86 -7.37 -3.27 -10.18
CA ASP A 86 -8.39 -2.64 -11.02
C ASP A 86 -8.70 -1.22 -10.48
N GLU A 87 -9.64 -0.50 -11.09
CA GLU A 87 -9.99 0.87 -10.67
C GLU A 87 -10.59 1.00 -9.25
N ASN A 88 -11.02 -0.09 -8.64
CA ASN A 88 -11.57 -0.15 -7.28
C ASN A 88 -10.59 -0.74 -6.27
N THR A 89 -9.67 -1.57 -6.75
CA THR A 89 -8.89 -2.47 -5.91
C THR A 89 -7.41 -2.13 -5.98
N ALA A 90 -6.80 -1.90 -4.82
CA ALA A 90 -5.36 -1.69 -4.68
C ALA A 90 -4.83 -2.43 -3.45
N ILE A 91 -3.56 -2.85 -3.52
CA ILE A 91 -2.89 -3.60 -2.46
C ILE A 91 -1.43 -3.19 -2.33
N SER A 92 -0.92 -3.22 -1.11
CA SER A 92 0.49 -3.06 -0.80
C SER A 92 0.90 -4.08 0.25
N ILE A 93 2.15 -4.51 0.17
CA ILE A 93 2.81 -5.23 1.25
C ILE A 93 3.33 -4.24 2.29
N LEU A 94 3.39 -4.66 3.55
CA LEU A 94 3.93 -3.83 4.63
C LEU A 94 5.38 -4.21 4.91
N SER A 95 6.32 -3.40 4.42
CA SER A 95 7.74 -3.56 4.77
C SER A 95 7.95 -3.22 6.26
N THR A 96 8.92 -3.88 6.92
CA THR A 96 9.20 -3.79 8.38
C THR A 96 8.07 -4.23 9.33
N GLY A 97 6.84 -4.37 8.82
CA GLY A 97 5.70 -4.95 9.52
C GLY A 97 5.42 -6.38 9.05
N THR A 98 4.20 -6.86 9.32
CA THR A 98 3.73 -8.13 8.78
C THR A 98 2.45 -7.90 8.00
N GLY A 99 2.40 -8.45 6.80
CA GLY A 99 1.17 -8.61 6.01
C GLY A 99 0.99 -7.64 4.87
N VAL A 100 -0.27 -7.53 4.47
CA VAL A 100 -0.74 -6.72 3.35
C VAL A 100 -1.79 -5.73 3.83
N ILE A 101 -1.89 -4.61 3.12
CA ILE A 101 -2.96 -3.64 3.26
C ILE A 101 -3.63 -3.47 1.89
N TYR A 102 -4.95 -3.46 1.85
CA TYR A 102 -5.68 -3.36 0.60
C TYR A 102 -6.99 -2.59 0.74
N THR A 103 -7.54 -2.18 -0.39
CA THR A 103 -8.89 -1.63 -0.55
C THR A 103 -9.55 -2.31 -1.73
N THR A 104 -10.88 -2.41 -1.72
CA THR A 104 -11.71 -2.89 -2.84
C THR A 104 -12.80 -1.87 -3.20
N ASP A 105 -12.72 -0.66 -2.64
CA ASP A 105 -13.75 0.37 -2.73
C ASP A 105 -13.15 1.77 -2.93
N ARG A 106 -12.08 1.85 -3.72
CA ARG A 106 -11.41 3.12 -4.08
C ARG A 106 -10.87 3.89 -2.86
N GLY A 107 -10.37 3.14 -1.88
CA GLY A 107 -9.79 3.67 -0.67
C GLY A 107 -10.78 4.30 0.30
N VAL A 108 -12.08 4.07 0.13
CA VAL A 108 -13.10 4.48 1.12
C VAL A 108 -12.90 3.69 2.40
N ASN A 109 -12.61 2.40 2.29
CA ASN A 109 -12.18 1.55 3.38
C ASN A 109 -10.90 0.81 3.01
N TRP A 110 -10.04 0.64 4.01
CA TRP A 110 -8.81 -0.14 3.91
C TRP A 110 -8.81 -1.25 4.94
N SER A 111 -8.45 -2.46 4.51
CA SER A 111 -8.36 -3.65 5.35
C SER A 111 -6.93 -4.18 5.38
N GLY A 112 -6.54 -4.73 6.52
CA GLY A 112 -5.28 -5.45 6.68
C GLY A 112 -5.50 -6.96 6.59
N GLY A 113 -4.63 -7.66 5.87
CA GLY A 113 -4.51 -9.11 5.91
C GLY A 113 -3.24 -9.50 6.66
N LEU A 114 -3.37 -10.22 7.77
CA LEU A 114 -2.23 -10.86 8.42
C LEU A 114 -2.05 -12.26 7.82
N PRO A 115 -1.00 -12.52 7.03
CA PRO A 115 -0.63 -13.88 6.69
C PRO A 115 -0.23 -14.63 7.98
N PRO A 116 -0.37 -15.97 7.99
CA PRO A 116 -0.13 -16.77 9.17
C PRO A 116 1.24 -16.44 9.79
N ALA A 117 1.16 -16.02 11.06
CA ALA A 117 2.21 -15.38 11.83
C ALA A 117 3.56 -16.10 11.77
N ARG A 118 4.49 -15.57 10.96
CA ARG A 118 5.93 -15.59 11.25
C ARG A 118 6.52 -14.25 10.82
N SER A 119 7.68 -13.90 11.36
CA SER A 119 8.42 -12.65 11.10
C SER A 119 8.96 -12.53 9.67
N TYR A 120 8.10 -12.74 8.68
CA TYR A 120 8.41 -12.63 7.27
C TYR A 120 8.43 -11.16 6.88
N LYS A 121 9.47 -10.77 6.15
CA LYS A 121 9.50 -9.48 5.46
C LYS A 121 9.18 -9.72 4.01
N TYR A 122 8.10 -9.11 3.53
CA TYR A 122 7.76 -9.12 2.13
C TYR A 122 8.57 -8.06 1.41
N ASN A 123 9.16 -8.44 0.28
CA ASN A 123 10.07 -7.60 -0.49
C ASN A 123 9.56 -7.32 -1.90
N ASP A 124 8.73 -8.21 -2.46
CA ASP A 124 8.21 -8.08 -3.82
C ASP A 124 6.84 -8.73 -3.93
N MET A 125 6.00 -8.13 -4.75
CA MET A 125 4.66 -8.56 -5.08
C MET A 125 4.49 -8.59 -6.61
N LYS A 126 3.85 -9.65 -7.11
CA LYS A 126 3.52 -9.79 -8.52
C LYS A 126 2.09 -10.25 -8.69
N ILE A 127 1.42 -9.68 -9.69
CA ILE A 127 0.07 -10.08 -10.07
C ILE A 127 0.18 -10.98 -11.29
N LEU A 128 -0.42 -12.17 -11.21
CA LEU A 128 -0.49 -13.13 -12.31
C LEU A 128 -1.81 -13.89 -12.24
N ASP A 129 -2.52 -14.01 -13.35
CA ASP A 129 -3.78 -14.77 -13.46
C ASP A 129 -4.81 -14.44 -12.37
N ASN A 130 -5.01 -13.13 -12.11
CA ASN A 130 -5.91 -12.60 -11.08
C ASN A 130 -5.56 -13.04 -9.64
N ARG A 131 -4.30 -13.39 -9.40
CA ARG A 131 -3.77 -13.72 -8.07
C ARG A 131 -2.59 -12.84 -7.75
N VAL A 132 -2.42 -12.60 -6.46
CA VAL A 132 -1.30 -11.86 -5.92
C VAL A 132 -0.30 -12.84 -5.33
N TYR A 133 0.93 -12.77 -5.80
CA TYR A 133 2.07 -13.55 -5.36
C TYR A 133 2.99 -12.62 -4.59
N VAL A 134 3.35 -13.00 -3.37
CA VAL A 134 4.25 -12.20 -2.53
C VAL A 134 5.44 -13.05 -2.13
N ALA A 135 6.65 -12.52 -2.30
CA ALA A 135 7.90 -13.17 -1.93
C ALA A 135 8.70 -12.30 -0.94
N GLY A 136 9.52 -12.95 -0.10
CA GLY A 136 10.18 -12.27 1.01
C GLY A 136 11.30 -13.04 1.69
N GLU A 137 11.89 -12.40 2.70
CA GLU A 137 12.85 -13.04 3.62
C GLU A 137 12.17 -14.19 4.38
N GLY A 138 12.83 -15.35 4.45
CA GLY A 138 12.30 -16.52 5.15
C GLY A 138 11.70 -17.62 4.24
N SER A 139 11.91 -17.53 2.93
CA SER A 139 11.55 -18.56 1.92
C SER A 139 10.04 -18.84 1.84
N VAL A 140 9.22 -17.79 1.79
CA VAL A 140 7.77 -17.95 1.61
C VAL A 140 7.32 -17.26 0.34
N PHE A 141 6.60 -18.03 -0.48
CA PHE A 141 5.67 -17.51 -1.46
C PHE A 141 4.28 -17.54 -0.83
N LEU A 142 3.65 -16.39 -0.71
CA LEU A 142 2.23 -16.32 -0.41
C LEU A 142 1.46 -16.13 -1.69
N VAL A 143 0.33 -16.82 -1.81
CA VAL A 143 -0.61 -16.60 -2.89
C VAL A 143 -1.97 -16.30 -2.28
N SER A 144 -2.62 -15.24 -2.78
CA SER A 144 -4.03 -14.99 -2.49
C SER A 144 -4.89 -16.16 -2.98
N GLY A 145 -6.12 -16.29 -2.46
CA GLY A 145 -7.10 -17.18 -3.05
C GLY A 145 -7.57 -16.72 -4.44
N THR A 146 -8.82 -17.01 -4.78
CA THR A 146 -9.47 -16.51 -6.00
C THR A 146 -9.64 -14.98 -6.02
N ASN A 147 -9.75 -14.38 -4.84
CA ASN A 147 -9.78 -12.94 -4.63
C ASN A 147 -8.66 -12.52 -3.67
N ILE A 148 -8.32 -11.24 -3.70
CA ILE A 148 -7.31 -10.63 -2.83
C ILE A 148 -7.64 -10.73 -1.32
N VAL A 149 -8.93 -10.79 -1.00
CA VAL A 149 -9.45 -10.87 0.38
C VAL A 149 -9.53 -12.30 0.91
N ASP A 150 -9.33 -13.28 0.03
CA ASP A 150 -9.36 -14.68 0.43
C ASP A 150 -8.13 -15.00 1.32
N PRO A 151 -8.20 -16.03 2.17
CA PRO A 151 -7.08 -16.42 3.01
C PRO A 151 -5.80 -16.65 2.21
N TRP A 152 -4.69 -16.10 2.69
CA TRP A 152 -3.38 -16.22 2.08
C TRP A 152 -2.69 -17.49 2.58
N ILE A 153 -2.26 -18.34 1.65
CA ILE A 153 -1.59 -19.60 1.96
C ILE A 153 -0.12 -19.55 1.53
N SER A 154 0.76 -20.16 2.32
CA SER A 154 2.14 -20.43 1.92
C SER A 154 2.18 -21.58 0.93
N VAL A 155 2.86 -21.39 -0.19
CA VAL A 155 3.12 -22.44 -1.19
C VAL A 155 4.60 -22.78 -1.29
#